data_AF-A0A917K2Z1-F1
#
_entry.id   AF-A0A917K2Z1-F1
#
_cell.length_a   1.000
_cell.length_b   1.000
_cell.length_c   1.000
_cell.angle_alpha   90.00
_cell.angle_beta   90.00
_cell.angle_gamma   90.00
#
_symmetry.space_group_name_H-M   'P 1'
#
loop_
_entity.id
_entity.type
_entity.pdbx_description
1 polymer ?
#
loop_
_entity_poly.entity_id
_entity_poly.type
_entity_poly.pdbx_seq_one_letter_code
_entity_poly.pdbx_strand_id
1 'polypeptide(L)'
;MAPQRFHEQFDQIQRSLSDVPLAMGPDDSAEFIYEKGVVLARDGEEAQVVEETVRAHFTTAPDLVADHVRRVSPETNRTGVTRIQVGDPGQGDRSGDPAVGRALRALREAEGRRGRRLASRNHVVSIAVNACPGDEPVPAPSSEQPNPAAAEAGYDPDTAVGVLVVDTGLMHDHGSYALLAHTRGDAQIRETDDQGVLRQYVGHGTFIAGLVAAVAPNTDVTVRNTLNDAGAILESEFGGKLFEAVDRDGWPDIISLSAGTSNGRTDGLLGLDAFMSELRDQNTLLVAAAGNNASATPFWPAAYATLPGYEDAVLSVGALRGDGEFGACFSNHGPWVRVYAPGERLTSALTGFEAPVPYVYQHSTYDACRFGFTYACTCQSPRHTGVLSEAREATAGKPDQVMFEGFAQWSGTSFATPLAAGHVAAHMTAHKESDPRAARRQLLEINTGFAEVRGAHVPALRPATWRPVPVVRLGPEA
;
A
#
# COMPACT_ATOMS: atom_id res chain seq x y z
N MET A 1 17.81 4.35 0.54
CA MET A 1 16.62 5.24 0.50
C MET A 1 17.12 6.66 0.74
N ALA A 2 16.60 7.69 0.05
CA ALA A 2 16.93 9.07 0.42
C ALA A 2 16.34 9.32 1.83
N PRO A 3 17.17 9.47 2.89
CA PRO A 3 16.69 9.45 4.28
C PRO A 3 15.60 10.49 4.53
N GLN A 4 15.66 11.62 3.82
CA GLN A 4 14.74 12.75 4.00
C GLN A 4 13.27 12.39 3.73
N ARG A 5 12.96 11.63 2.67
CA ARG A 5 11.56 11.27 2.29
C ARG A 5 10.88 10.39 3.30
N PHE A 6 11.58 9.39 3.78
CA PHE A 6 11.03 8.49 4.79
C PHE A 6 10.72 9.24 6.08
N HIS A 7 11.57 10.20 6.45
CA HIS A 7 11.32 11.06 7.61
C HIS A 7 10.15 12.04 7.37
N GLU A 8 9.95 12.56 6.16
CA GLU A 8 8.78 13.40 5.82
C GLU A 8 7.48 12.60 5.97
N GLN A 9 7.48 11.37 5.46
CA GLN A 9 6.37 10.45 5.61
C GLN A 9 6.11 10.11 7.08
N PHE A 10 7.16 9.81 7.85
CA PHE A 10 7.05 9.56 9.27
C PHE A 10 6.37 10.75 9.98
N ASP A 11 6.82 11.98 9.71
CA ASP A 11 6.26 13.17 10.34
C ASP A 11 4.78 13.37 9.94
N GLN A 12 4.40 13.05 8.69
CA GLN A 12 3.01 13.09 8.25
C GLN A 12 2.14 12.05 8.97
N ILE A 13 2.59 10.80 9.01
CA ILE A 13 1.86 9.70 9.66
C ILE A 13 1.74 9.99 11.16
N GLN A 14 2.80 10.45 11.82
CA GLN A 14 2.78 10.82 13.23
C GLN A 14 1.76 11.92 13.54
N ARG A 15 1.59 12.91 12.65
CA ARG A 15 0.54 13.93 12.80
C ARG A 15 -0.87 13.34 12.67
N SER A 16 -1.06 12.35 11.79
CA SER A 16 -2.35 11.69 11.60
C SER A 16 -2.71 10.70 12.71
N LEU A 17 -1.70 10.15 13.39
CA LEU A 17 -1.83 9.24 14.53
C LEU A 17 -1.31 9.95 15.79
N SER A 18 -1.88 11.11 16.14
CA SER A 18 -1.38 12.00 17.20
C SER A 18 -1.30 11.33 18.57
N ASP A 19 -2.18 10.35 18.83
CA ASP A 19 -2.28 9.66 20.10
C ASP A 19 -1.43 8.37 20.16
N VAL A 20 -0.72 8.05 19.08
CA VAL A 20 0.12 6.84 18.96
C VAL A 20 1.56 7.28 18.70
N PRO A 21 2.44 7.24 19.72
CA PRO A 21 3.86 7.53 19.51
C PRO A 21 4.48 6.49 18.57
N LEU A 22 5.15 6.95 17.51
CA LEU A 22 5.75 6.10 16.48
C LEU A 22 7.28 6.13 16.55
N ALA A 23 7.91 5.06 16.09
CA ALA A 23 9.34 4.96 15.85
C ALA A 23 9.61 4.46 14.43
N MET A 24 10.74 4.92 13.89
CA MET A 24 11.35 4.33 12.71
C MET A 24 12.24 3.17 13.15
N GLY A 25 12.52 2.20 12.28
CA GLY A 25 13.58 1.27 12.63
C GLY A 25 13.91 0.14 11.66
N PRO A 26 14.85 -0.73 12.09
CA PRO A 26 15.71 -0.55 13.29
C PRO A 26 16.96 0.32 13.01
N ASP A 27 17.43 1.04 14.03
CA ASP A 27 18.69 1.80 14.04
C ASP A 27 18.78 2.91 12.97
N ASP A 28 17.82 3.84 12.95
CA ASP A 28 17.67 4.88 11.90
C ASP A 28 17.53 4.33 10.46
N SER A 29 17.35 3.01 10.28
CA SER A 29 17.03 2.49 8.96
C SER A 29 15.64 2.98 8.56
N ALA A 30 15.60 3.69 7.44
CA ALA A 30 14.37 4.12 6.79
C ALA A 30 13.70 2.92 6.12
N GLU A 31 13.26 1.92 6.90
CA GLU A 31 12.72 0.66 6.36
C GLU A 31 11.23 0.48 6.66
N PHE A 32 10.82 0.74 7.91
CA PHE A 32 9.42 0.68 8.34
C PHE A 32 9.15 1.54 9.58
N ILE A 33 7.87 1.80 9.84
CA ILE A 33 7.36 2.58 10.97
C ILE A 33 6.54 1.65 11.87
N TYR A 34 6.62 1.83 13.18
CA TYR A 34 5.87 1.03 14.15
C TYR A 34 5.53 1.82 15.41
N GLU A 35 4.55 1.33 16.18
CA GLU A 35 4.16 1.90 17.46
C GLU A 35 5.25 1.71 18.54
N LYS A 36 5.59 2.78 19.26
CA LYS A 36 6.54 2.76 20.37
C LYS A 36 5.94 2.12 21.61
N GLY A 37 6.80 1.41 22.33
CA GLY A 37 6.53 0.78 23.59
C GLY A 37 5.59 -0.41 23.50
N VAL A 38 5.20 -0.87 22.30
CA VAL A 38 4.17 -1.89 22.11
C VAL A 38 4.64 -3.02 21.21
N VAL A 39 4.33 -4.25 21.63
CA VAL A 39 4.43 -5.46 20.80
C VAL A 39 3.04 -6.08 20.60
N LEU A 40 2.85 -6.76 19.48
CA LEU A 40 1.71 -7.63 19.22
C LEU A 40 2.06 -9.06 19.61
N ALA A 41 1.09 -9.77 20.18
CA ALA A 41 1.12 -11.21 20.42
C ALA A 41 -0.24 -11.81 20.05
N ARG A 42 -0.32 -13.12 19.84
CA ARG A 42 -1.62 -13.81 19.73
C ARG A 42 -2.29 -13.87 21.10
N ASP A 43 -3.61 -13.81 21.12
CA ASP A 43 -4.42 -13.86 22.33
C ASP A 43 -4.20 -15.16 23.14
N GLY A 44 -4.68 -15.17 24.38
CA GLY A 44 -4.64 -16.35 25.24
C GLY A 44 -3.24 -16.66 25.81
N GLU A 45 -2.83 -17.93 25.72
CA GLU A 45 -1.59 -18.44 26.34
C GLU A 45 -0.34 -17.77 25.75
N GLU A 46 -0.34 -17.44 24.46
CA GLU A 46 0.82 -16.78 23.83
C GLU A 46 1.06 -15.39 24.39
N ALA A 47 0.02 -14.56 24.52
CA ALA A 47 0.12 -13.26 25.17
C ALA A 47 0.66 -13.39 26.60
N GLN A 48 0.19 -14.37 27.37
CA GLN A 48 0.69 -14.62 28.73
C GLN A 48 2.19 -14.98 28.74
N VAL A 49 2.62 -15.88 27.85
CA VAL A 49 4.05 -16.26 27.72
C VAL A 49 4.90 -15.05 27.34
N VAL A 50 4.40 -14.18 26.44
CA VAL A 50 5.09 -12.95 26.06
C VAL A 50 5.25 -12.02 27.26
N GLU A 51 4.17 -11.77 28.01
CA GLU A 51 4.22 -10.93 29.21
C GLU A 51 5.19 -11.46 30.26
N GLU A 52 5.10 -12.75 30.61
CA GLU A 52 5.95 -13.38 31.62
C GLU A 52 7.42 -13.35 31.22
N THR A 53 7.73 -13.67 29.95
CA THR A 53 9.11 -13.69 29.44
C THR A 53 9.71 -12.29 29.43
N VAL A 54 8.96 -11.29 28.93
CA VAL A 54 9.45 -9.91 28.88
C VAL A 54 9.61 -9.33 30.29
N ARG A 55 8.64 -9.55 31.19
CA ARG A 55 8.70 -9.09 32.58
C ARG A 55 9.91 -9.69 33.30
N ALA A 56 10.14 -10.99 33.18
CA ALA A 56 11.28 -11.67 33.80
C ALA A 56 12.62 -11.12 33.28
N HIS A 57 12.73 -10.87 31.97
CA HIS A 57 13.92 -10.25 31.40
C HIS A 57 14.13 -8.83 31.93
N PHE A 58 13.07 -8.04 32.06
CA PHE A 58 13.13 -6.64 32.49
C PHE A 58 13.48 -6.51 33.96
N THR A 59 13.07 -7.44 34.83
CA THR A 59 13.53 -7.49 36.23
C THR A 59 15.06 -7.61 36.35
N THR A 60 15.73 -8.15 35.33
CA THR A 60 17.20 -8.30 35.30
C THR A 60 17.91 -7.14 34.60
N ALA A 61 17.19 -6.14 34.08
CA ALA A 61 17.72 -5.01 33.33
C ALA A 61 17.44 -3.68 34.08
N PRO A 62 18.47 -2.97 34.58
CA PRO A 62 18.28 -1.84 35.49
C PRO A 62 17.59 -0.60 34.86
N ASP A 63 17.61 -0.47 33.54
CA ASP A 63 17.01 0.67 32.82
C ASP A 63 15.57 0.40 32.33
N LEU A 64 15.00 -0.75 32.67
CA LEU A 64 13.70 -1.20 32.19
C LEU A 64 12.75 -1.47 33.35
N VAL A 65 11.49 -1.05 33.21
CA VAL A 65 10.50 -1.15 34.27
C VAL A 65 9.55 -2.31 33.97
N ALA A 66 9.64 -3.38 34.75
CA ALA A 66 8.80 -4.57 34.62
C ALA A 66 7.29 -4.25 34.72
N ASP A 67 6.90 -3.22 35.49
CA ASP A 67 5.52 -2.78 35.66
C ASP A 67 4.93 -2.13 34.39
N HIS A 68 5.75 -1.78 33.40
CA HIS A 68 5.26 -1.33 32.10
C HIS A 68 4.75 -2.48 31.23
N VAL A 69 5.07 -3.73 31.57
CA VAL A 69 4.60 -4.91 30.84
C VAL A 69 3.13 -5.16 31.19
N ARG A 70 2.21 -4.85 30.27
CA ARG A 70 0.76 -5.07 30.44
C ARG A 70 0.03 -5.08 29.11
N ARG A 71 -1.12 -5.76 29.04
CA ARG A 71 -2.06 -5.65 27.91
C ARG A 71 -2.66 -4.25 27.84
N VAL A 72 -2.80 -3.73 26.63
CA VAL A 72 -3.41 -2.41 26.35
C VAL A 72 -4.52 -2.46 25.29
N SER A 73 -4.89 -3.67 24.85
CA SER A 73 -6.06 -3.93 24.01
C SER A 73 -7.02 -4.90 24.70
N PRO A 74 -8.26 -5.07 24.19
CA PRO A 74 -9.16 -6.12 24.67
C PRO A 74 -8.50 -7.50 24.67
N GLU A 75 -8.91 -8.37 25.60
CA GLU A 75 -8.34 -9.72 25.75
C GLU A 75 -8.65 -10.66 24.58
N THR A 76 -9.71 -10.38 23.83
CA THR A 76 -10.11 -11.13 22.64
C THR A 76 -10.70 -10.18 21.59
N ASN A 77 -10.38 -10.42 20.32
CA ASN A 77 -10.98 -9.74 19.18
C ASN A 77 -11.00 -10.66 17.94
N ARG A 78 -11.64 -10.22 16.86
CA ARG A 78 -11.79 -11.01 15.62
C ARG A 78 -10.45 -11.40 14.99
N THR A 79 -9.40 -10.61 15.18
CA THR A 79 -8.06 -10.89 14.65
C THR A 79 -7.23 -11.80 15.54
N GLY A 80 -7.66 -12.05 16.79
CA GLY A 80 -6.96 -12.92 17.74
C GLY A 80 -5.60 -12.38 18.17
N VAL A 81 -5.37 -11.07 18.09
CA VAL A 81 -4.11 -10.43 18.49
C VAL A 81 -4.30 -9.38 19.56
N THR A 82 -3.39 -9.35 20.52
CA THR A 82 -3.36 -8.39 21.63
C THR A 82 -2.13 -7.49 21.54
N ARG A 83 -2.33 -6.21 21.85
CA ARG A 83 -1.27 -5.22 22.08
C ARG A 83 -0.78 -5.32 23.52
N ILE A 84 0.52 -5.52 23.69
CA ILE A 84 1.21 -5.57 24.97
C ILE A 84 2.17 -4.39 25.03
N GLN A 85 1.92 -3.47 25.97
CA GLN A 85 2.88 -2.44 26.31
C GLN A 85 4.08 -3.10 26.99
N VAL A 86 5.29 -2.77 26.55
CA VAL A 86 6.58 -3.28 27.05
C VAL A 86 7.53 -2.16 27.42
N GLY A 87 7.14 -0.89 27.26
CA GLY A 87 7.93 0.28 27.62
C GLY A 87 7.07 1.53 27.73
N ASP A 88 7.65 2.65 28.16
CA ASP A 88 6.99 3.95 28.07
C ASP A 88 7.03 4.46 26.63
N PRO A 89 5.88 4.63 25.94
CA PRO A 89 5.84 5.14 24.57
C PRO A 89 6.44 6.55 24.42
N GLY A 90 6.48 7.34 25.51
CA GLY A 90 7.07 8.68 25.54
C GLY A 90 8.60 8.71 25.68
N GLN A 91 9.23 7.56 25.98
CA GLN A 91 10.68 7.49 26.22
C GLN A 91 11.47 7.39 24.90
N GLY A 92 12.65 8.03 24.84
CA GLY A 92 13.52 8.03 23.66
C GLY A 92 13.02 8.93 22.52
N ASP A 93 13.78 9.01 21.43
CA ASP A 93 13.42 9.81 20.26
C ASP A 93 12.70 8.96 19.18
N ARG A 94 12.68 9.43 17.92
CA ARG A 94 12.05 8.75 16.79
C ARG A 94 12.95 7.73 16.06
N SER A 95 14.25 7.68 16.40
CA SER A 95 15.27 6.84 15.73
C SER A 95 15.15 5.34 16.05
N GLY A 96 14.39 5.01 17.10
CA GLY A 96 14.12 3.64 17.47
C GLY A 96 13.44 3.50 18.84
N ASP A 97 13.25 2.25 19.23
CA ASP A 97 12.63 1.87 20.49
C ASP A 97 13.41 0.72 21.14
N PRO A 98 14.30 1.06 22.10
CA PRO A 98 15.09 0.06 22.81
C PRO A 98 14.22 -0.92 23.62
N ALA A 99 13.06 -0.51 24.12
CA ALA A 99 12.19 -1.36 24.93
C ALA A 99 11.59 -2.48 24.06
N VAL A 100 10.98 -2.13 22.92
CA VAL A 100 10.49 -3.12 21.94
C VAL A 100 11.63 -3.98 21.41
N GLY A 101 12.78 -3.38 21.06
CA GLY A 101 13.95 -4.12 20.59
C GLY A 101 14.51 -5.11 21.60
N ARG A 102 14.47 -4.80 22.90
CA ARG A 102 14.89 -5.71 23.99
C ARG A 102 13.82 -6.78 24.26
N ALA A 103 12.53 -6.42 24.28
CA ALA A 103 11.44 -7.36 24.44
C ALA A 103 11.45 -8.46 23.35
N LEU A 104 11.57 -8.06 22.08
CA LEU A 104 11.69 -9.02 20.97
C LEU A 104 12.96 -9.88 21.05
N ARG A 105 14.07 -9.34 21.59
CA ARG A 105 15.29 -10.12 21.83
C ARG A 105 15.11 -11.16 22.94
N ALA A 106 14.40 -10.81 24.02
CA ALA A 106 14.12 -11.73 25.13
C ALA A 106 13.28 -12.95 24.69
N LEU A 107 12.43 -12.79 23.68
CA LEU A 107 11.54 -13.85 23.19
C LEU A 107 12.23 -14.85 22.26
N ARG A 108 13.41 -14.55 21.70
CA ARG A 108 14.06 -15.36 20.66
C ARG A 108 14.28 -16.82 21.06
N GLU A 109 14.65 -17.09 22.31
CA GLU A 109 14.85 -18.46 22.80
C GLU A 109 13.53 -19.22 22.86
N ALA A 110 12.47 -18.59 23.36
CA ALA A 110 11.13 -19.18 23.43
C ALA A 110 10.56 -19.44 22.01
N GLU A 111 10.75 -18.50 21.08
CA GLU A 111 10.39 -18.66 19.67
C GLU A 111 11.16 -19.82 19.03
N GLY A 112 12.46 -19.92 19.29
CA GLY A 112 13.31 -21.02 18.80
C GLY A 112 12.85 -22.39 19.29
N ARG A 113 12.46 -22.51 20.56
CA ARG A 113 11.90 -23.75 21.13
C ARG A 113 10.55 -24.13 20.52
N ARG A 114 9.69 -23.15 20.27
CA ARG A 114 8.33 -23.35 19.72
C ARG A 114 8.30 -23.48 18.20
N GLY A 115 9.39 -23.11 17.51
CA GLY A 115 9.48 -23.12 16.05
C GLY A 115 8.60 -22.08 15.36
N ARG A 116 8.11 -21.07 16.09
CA ARG A 116 7.26 -20.00 15.55
C ARG A 116 7.39 -18.71 16.34
N ARG A 117 7.10 -17.59 15.67
CA ARG A 117 7.10 -16.24 16.23
C ARG A 117 5.99 -16.08 17.27
N LEU A 118 6.34 -15.49 18.40
CA LEU A 118 5.45 -15.22 19.54
C LEU A 118 5.01 -13.76 19.58
N ALA A 119 5.89 -12.83 19.16
CA ALA A 119 5.56 -11.43 19.17
C ALA A 119 6.14 -10.65 17.98
N SER A 120 5.64 -9.44 17.77
CA SER A 120 6.23 -8.47 16.84
C SER A 120 6.02 -7.04 17.23
N ARG A 121 6.66 -6.13 16.51
CA ARG A 121 6.23 -4.74 16.50
C ARG A 121 4.80 -4.64 15.98
N ASN A 122 4.07 -3.63 16.42
CA ASN A 122 2.82 -3.20 15.80
C ASN A 122 3.18 -2.22 14.66
N HIS A 123 3.35 -2.74 13.45
CA HIS A 123 3.83 -1.94 12.33
C HIS A 123 2.75 -0.96 11.84
N VAL A 124 3.15 0.08 11.12
CA VAL A 124 2.25 0.90 10.32
C VAL A 124 2.20 0.32 8.91
N VAL A 125 0.99 0.09 8.42
CA VAL A 125 0.67 -0.26 7.04
C VAL A 125 0.26 1.01 6.31
N SER A 126 0.78 1.26 5.11
CA SER A 126 0.49 2.50 4.37
C SER A 126 0.51 2.36 2.85
N ILE A 127 -0.22 3.24 2.14
CA ILE A 127 -0.22 3.38 0.66
C ILE A 127 1.03 4.06 0.12
N ALA A 128 1.70 4.85 0.96
CA ALA A 128 3.01 5.41 0.67
C ALA A 128 4.02 4.64 1.52
N VAL A 129 5.19 4.29 0.99
CA VAL A 129 6.32 3.82 1.81
C VAL A 129 7.57 4.64 1.55
N ASN A 130 7.41 5.75 0.83
CA ASN A 130 8.40 6.79 0.61
C ASN A 130 7.70 8.14 0.32
N ALA A 131 6.76 8.52 1.20
CA ALA A 131 5.98 9.78 1.16
C ALA A 131 5.05 10.01 -0.05
N CYS A 132 5.09 9.16 -1.07
CA CYS A 132 4.14 9.15 -2.20
C CYS A 132 3.94 7.72 -2.73
N PRO A 133 2.76 7.40 -3.28
CA PRO A 133 2.65 6.31 -4.25
C PRO A 133 3.45 6.76 -5.47
N GLY A 134 4.68 6.26 -5.69
CA GLY A 134 5.56 6.56 -6.84
C GLY A 134 5.98 8.03 -7.08
N ASP A 135 5.01 8.96 -7.17
CA ASP A 135 5.02 10.41 -7.30
C ASP A 135 3.75 11.06 -6.70
N GLU A 136 3.65 12.39 -6.75
CA GLU A 136 2.42 13.11 -6.46
C GLU A 136 1.49 13.14 -7.68
N PRO A 137 0.16 13.28 -7.49
CA PRO A 137 -0.76 13.35 -8.62
C PRO A 137 -0.44 14.58 -9.47
N VAL A 138 -0.47 14.40 -10.78
CA VAL A 138 -0.28 15.46 -11.78
C VAL A 138 -1.61 15.70 -12.48
N PRO A 139 -2.09 16.94 -12.67
CA PRO A 139 -3.35 17.16 -13.37
C PRO A 139 -3.26 16.70 -14.83
N ALA A 140 -4.29 15.99 -15.28
CA ALA A 140 -4.46 15.65 -16.68
C ALA A 140 -5.65 16.45 -17.26
N PRO A 141 -5.52 17.03 -18.47
CA PRO A 141 -6.64 17.74 -19.10
C PRO A 141 -7.87 16.84 -19.25
N SER A 142 -9.06 17.41 -19.12
CA SER A 142 -10.33 16.68 -19.34
C SER A 142 -10.47 16.13 -20.77
N SER A 143 -9.76 16.72 -21.74
CA SER A 143 -9.67 16.22 -23.12
C SER A 143 -8.74 15.03 -23.28
N GLU A 144 -7.86 14.76 -22.32
CA GLU A 144 -6.96 13.61 -22.34
C GLU A 144 -7.77 12.33 -22.11
N GLN A 145 -7.53 11.31 -22.92
CA GLN A 145 -8.18 10.02 -22.72
C GLN A 145 -7.55 9.28 -21.53
N PRO A 146 -8.35 8.63 -20.67
CA PRO A 146 -7.85 7.72 -19.66
C PRO A 146 -6.87 6.71 -20.25
N ASN A 147 -5.87 6.34 -19.46
CA ASN A 147 -4.85 5.38 -19.84
C ASN A 147 -4.58 4.42 -18.65
N PRO A 148 -5.11 3.18 -18.68
CA PRO A 148 -5.82 2.55 -19.80
C PRO A 148 -7.15 3.22 -20.15
N ALA A 149 -7.54 3.12 -21.43
CA ALA A 149 -8.91 3.44 -21.83
C ALA A 149 -9.89 2.36 -21.32
N ALA A 150 -11.17 2.69 -21.27
CA ALA A 150 -12.21 1.71 -20.97
C ALA A 150 -12.20 0.58 -22.00
N ALA A 151 -12.18 -0.67 -21.54
CA ALA A 151 -12.35 -1.83 -22.40
C ALA A 151 -13.74 -1.83 -23.03
N GLU A 152 -13.84 -2.34 -24.26
CA GLU A 152 -15.12 -2.53 -24.94
C GLU A 152 -15.81 -3.78 -24.39
N ALA A 153 -16.40 -3.66 -23.20
CA ALA A 153 -17.23 -4.69 -22.59
C ALA A 153 -18.47 -4.03 -21.95
N GLY A 154 -19.60 -4.74 -21.98
CA GLY A 154 -20.81 -4.32 -21.30
C GLY A 154 -20.81 -4.69 -19.83
N TYR A 155 -21.69 -4.06 -19.06
CA TYR A 155 -22.03 -4.49 -17.71
C TYR A 155 -23.21 -5.47 -17.75
N ASP A 156 -23.11 -6.55 -17.00
CA ASP A 156 -24.15 -7.55 -16.77
C ASP A 156 -24.21 -7.87 -15.27
N PRO A 157 -25.26 -7.44 -14.54
CA PRO A 157 -25.34 -7.62 -13.10
C PRO A 157 -25.36 -9.08 -12.66
N ASP A 158 -25.75 -10.02 -13.52
CA ASP A 158 -25.80 -11.44 -13.19
C ASP A 158 -24.42 -12.11 -13.23
N THR A 159 -23.43 -11.47 -13.87
CA THR A 159 -22.08 -12.00 -14.06
C THR A 159 -20.97 -11.04 -13.63
N ALA A 160 -21.31 -9.88 -13.08
CA ALA A 160 -20.37 -8.88 -12.62
C ALA A 160 -19.46 -9.44 -11.53
N VAL A 161 -18.14 -9.25 -11.69
CA VAL A 161 -17.15 -9.70 -10.71
C VAL A 161 -17.10 -8.73 -9.54
N GLY A 162 -17.23 -9.24 -8.32
CA GLY A 162 -17.16 -8.45 -7.10
C GLY A 162 -15.72 -8.08 -6.75
N VAL A 163 -15.40 -6.79 -6.76
CA VAL A 163 -14.06 -6.29 -6.42
C VAL A 163 -14.12 -5.37 -5.19
N LEU A 164 -13.49 -5.80 -4.10
CA LEU A 164 -13.28 -4.97 -2.92
C LEU A 164 -11.96 -4.22 -3.02
N VAL A 165 -12.02 -2.89 -3.08
CA VAL A 165 -10.86 -2.01 -2.99
C VAL A 165 -10.68 -1.58 -1.54
N VAL A 166 -9.53 -1.91 -0.95
CA VAL A 166 -9.16 -1.49 0.41
C VAL A 166 -8.13 -0.38 0.30
N ASP A 167 -8.57 0.86 0.54
CA ASP A 167 -7.77 2.05 0.25
C ASP A 167 -8.27 3.28 1.05
N THR A 168 -8.11 4.49 0.52
CA THR A 168 -8.86 5.69 0.91
C THR A 168 -10.28 5.64 0.35
N GLY A 169 -11.15 6.54 0.80
CA GLY A 169 -12.55 6.59 0.38
C GLY A 169 -12.78 7.11 -1.04
N LEU A 170 -14.05 7.05 -1.44
CA LEU A 170 -14.55 7.63 -2.68
C LEU A 170 -14.74 9.14 -2.55
N MET A 171 -14.31 9.88 -3.56
CA MET A 171 -14.63 11.29 -3.69
C MET A 171 -16.15 11.47 -3.78
N HIS A 172 -16.66 12.56 -3.21
CA HIS A 172 -18.09 12.78 -3.00
C HIS A 172 -18.89 12.78 -4.32
N ASP A 173 -18.25 13.20 -5.41
CA ASP A 173 -18.80 13.32 -6.76
C ASP A 173 -18.29 12.23 -7.72
N HIS A 174 -17.75 11.11 -7.23
CA HIS A 174 -17.28 9.98 -8.06
C HIS A 174 -18.31 9.49 -9.09
N GLY A 175 -19.60 9.59 -8.77
CA GLY A 175 -20.71 9.22 -9.66
C GLY A 175 -20.84 10.09 -10.93
N SER A 176 -20.11 11.21 -11.01
CA SER A 176 -20.00 12.01 -12.24
C SER A 176 -19.20 11.31 -13.34
N TYR A 177 -18.32 10.37 -12.97
CA TYR A 177 -17.50 9.63 -13.91
C TYR A 177 -18.20 8.34 -14.32
N ALA A 178 -18.57 8.24 -15.60
CA ALA A 178 -19.42 7.16 -16.11
C ALA A 178 -18.88 5.73 -15.85
N LEU A 179 -17.55 5.53 -15.83
CA LEU A 179 -16.96 4.21 -15.52
C LEU A 179 -17.18 3.79 -14.07
N LEU A 180 -17.53 4.71 -13.17
CA LEU A 180 -17.81 4.43 -11.77
C LEU A 180 -19.31 4.24 -11.48
N ALA A 181 -20.14 4.06 -12.52
CA ALA A 181 -21.58 3.85 -12.36
C ALA A 181 -21.94 2.63 -11.49
N HIS A 182 -21.06 1.63 -11.41
CA HIS A 182 -21.22 0.40 -10.62
C HIS A 182 -20.25 0.34 -9.44
N THR A 183 -19.85 1.52 -8.95
CA THR A 183 -18.96 1.67 -7.79
C THR A 183 -19.74 2.21 -6.61
N ARG A 184 -19.57 1.58 -5.44
CA ARG A 184 -20.09 2.05 -4.15
C ARG A 184 -19.00 2.00 -3.09
N GLY A 185 -19.23 2.59 -1.93
CA GLY A 185 -18.24 2.51 -0.86
C GLY A 185 -18.36 3.60 0.19
N ASP A 186 -17.34 3.63 1.03
CA ASP A 186 -17.18 4.66 2.05
C ASP A 186 -16.62 5.94 1.39
N ALA A 187 -17.12 7.11 1.79
CA ALA A 187 -16.65 8.38 1.28
C ALA A 187 -15.24 8.74 1.82
N GLN A 188 -14.51 9.55 1.06
CA GLN A 188 -13.28 10.21 1.51
C GLN A 188 -13.61 11.06 2.75
N ILE A 189 -12.81 10.95 3.81
CA ILE A 189 -13.10 11.63 5.10
C ILE A 189 -13.10 13.14 4.91
N ARG A 190 -12.05 13.65 4.26
CA ARG A 190 -11.87 15.07 4.00
C ARG A 190 -11.06 15.28 2.73
N GLU A 191 -11.67 15.93 1.75
CA GLU A 191 -11.06 16.16 0.43
C GLU A 191 -10.14 17.39 0.42
N THR A 192 -10.56 18.48 1.05
CA THR A 192 -9.81 19.74 1.08
C THR A 192 -9.48 20.21 2.48
N ASP A 193 -8.45 21.06 2.61
CA ASP A 193 -8.23 21.86 3.81
C ASP A 193 -9.25 23.02 3.93
N ASP A 194 -9.08 23.86 4.96
CA ASP A 194 -10.00 25.00 5.22
C ASP A 194 -9.88 26.11 4.15
N GLN A 195 -8.87 26.06 3.28
CA GLN A 195 -8.66 26.98 2.17
C GLN A 195 -9.13 26.41 0.83
N GLY A 196 -9.72 25.21 0.82
CA GLY A 196 -10.18 24.55 -0.40
C GLY A 196 -9.06 23.89 -1.22
N VAL A 197 -7.87 23.70 -0.64
CA VAL A 197 -6.76 22.99 -1.29
C VAL A 197 -6.91 21.48 -1.05
N LEU A 198 -6.79 20.68 -2.12
CA LEU A 198 -6.83 19.22 -2.04
C LEU A 198 -5.77 18.70 -1.08
N ARG A 199 -6.18 17.78 -0.19
CA ARG A 199 -5.27 17.13 0.74
C ARG A 199 -4.43 16.07 0.04
N GLN A 200 -3.27 15.81 0.62
CA GLN A 200 -2.36 14.76 0.15
C GLN A 200 -3.06 13.39 0.18
N TYR A 201 -2.94 12.65 -0.93
CA TYR A 201 -3.54 11.32 -1.18
C TYR A 201 -5.06 11.25 -1.38
N VAL A 202 -5.77 12.37 -1.36
CA VAL A 202 -7.20 12.39 -1.67
C VAL A 202 -7.44 11.86 -3.08
N GLY A 203 -8.52 11.08 -3.23
CA GLY A 203 -8.89 10.48 -4.51
C GLY A 203 -8.11 9.22 -4.88
N HIS A 204 -7.19 8.71 -4.05
CA HIS A 204 -6.43 7.47 -4.35
C HIS A 204 -7.36 6.25 -4.54
N GLY A 205 -8.30 6.02 -3.62
CA GLY A 205 -9.29 4.94 -3.77
C GLY A 205 -10.22 5.12 -4.99
N THR A 206 -10.59 6.36 -5.30
CA THR A 206 -11.41 6.69 -6.50
C THR A 206 -10.65 6.41 -7.78
N PHE A 207 -9.39 6.82 -7.83
CA PHE A 207 -8.48 6.60 -8.95
C PHE A 207 -8.29 5.11 -9.23
N ILE A 208 -8.05 4.32 -8.18
CA ILE A 208 -7.92 2.86 -8.22
C ILE A 208 -9.21 2.20 -8.72
N ALA A 209 -10.38 2.59 -8.19
CA ALA A 209 -11.66 2.08 -8.67
C ALA A 209 -11.86 2.36 -10.17
N GLY A 210 -11.47 3.56 -10.63
CA GLY A 210 -11.52 3.93 -12.04
C GLY A 210 -10.62 3.05 -12.92
N LEU A 211 -9.44 2.65 -12.43
CA LEU A 211 -8.55 1.74 -13.14
C LEU A 211 -9.12 0.31 -13.24
N VAL A 212 -9.73 -0.20 -12.17
CA VAL A 212 -10.42 -1.50 -12.19
C VAL A 212 -11.53 -1.48 -13.23
N ALA A 213 -12.42 -0.49 -13.15
CA ALA A 213 -13.56 -0.37 -14.07
C ALA A 213 -13.13 -0.13 -15.53
N ALA A 214 -12.00 0.56 -15.76
CA ALA A 214 -11.46 0.73 -17.11
C ALA A 214 -10.97 -0.59 -17.72
N VAL A 215 -10.32 -1.46 -16.94
CA VAL A 215 -9.81 -2.75 -17.43
C VAL A 215 -10.92 -3.80 -17.50
N ALA A 216 -11.83 -3.82 -16.53
CA ALA A 216 -12.93 -4.77 -16.41
C ALA A 216 -14.26 -4.03 -16.15
N PRO A 217 -14.95 -3.54 -17.20
CA PRO A 217 -16.23 -2.85 -17.06
C PRO A 217 -17.35 -3.69 -16.42
N ASN A 218 -17.27 -5.03 -16.49
CA ASN A 218 -18.21 -5.94 -15.85
C ASN A 218 -17.80 -6.25 -14.39
N THR A 219 -17.66 -5.21 -13.58
CA THR A 219 -17.30 -5.34 -12.15
C THR A 219 -18.26 -4.55 -11.28
N ASP A 220 -18.58 -5.11 -10.11
CA ASP A 220 -19.19 -4.37 -9.00
C ASP A 220 -18.07 -4.00 -8.03
N VAL A 221 -17.71 -2.71 -8.00
CA VAL A 221 -16.59 -2.23 -7.19
C VAL A 221 -17.12 -1.69 -5.86
N THR A 222 -16.58 -2.21 -4.76
CA THR A 222 -16.82 -1.68 -3.40
C THR A 222 -15.53 -1.11 -2.83
N VAL A 223 -15.50 0.19 -2.52
CA VAL A 223 -14.33 0.86 -1.92
C VAL A 223 -14.52 1.02 -0.42
N ARG A 224 -13.55 0.56 0.38
CA ARG A 224 -13.55 0.72 1.84
C ARG A 224 -12.45 1.64 2.31
N ASN A 225 -12.86 2.64 3.09
CA ASN A 225 -11.98 3.65 3.64
C ASN A 225 -11.36 3.12 4.94
N THR A 226 -10.35 2.28 4.77
CA THR A 226 -9.69 1.56 5.88
C THR A 226 -8.50 2.34 6.42
N LEU A 227 -7.96 3.27 5.63
CA LEU A 227 -6.78 4.04 5.98
C LEU A 227 -7.18 5.44 6.44
N ASN A 228 -6.42 6.03 7.36
CA ASN A 228 -6.67 7.40 7.78
C ASN A 228 -6.31 8.42 6.66
N ASP A 229 -6.48 9.72 6.91
CA ASP A 229 -6.17 10.80 5.94
C ASP A 229 -4.70 10.83 5.46
N ALA A 230 -3.77 10.19 6.18
CA ALA A 230 -2.39 10.03 5.73
C ALA A 230 -2.14 8.70 5.00
N GLY A 231 -3.20 7.95 4.72
CA GLY A 231 -3.13 6.64 4.07
C GLY A 231 -2.42 5.61 4.94
N ALA A 232 -2.60 5.65 6.26
CA ALA A 232 -1.92 4.79 7.22
C ALA A 232 -2.88 4.16 8.24
N ILE A 233 -2.50 2.99 8.75
CA ILE A 233 -3.20 2.24 9.80
C ILE A 233 -2.20 1.37 10.58
N LEU A 234 -2.47 1.11 11.87
CA LEU A 234 -1.70 0.15 12.64
C LEU A 234 -2.02 -1.29 12.24
N GLU A 235 -1.01 -2.16 12.22
CA GLU A 235 -1.15 -3.59 11.90
C GLU A 235 -2.21 -4.28 12.76
N SER A 236 -2.27 -3.95 14.05
CA SER A 236 -3.28 -4.48 14.99
C SER A 236 -4.72 -4.11 14.64
N GLU A 237 -4.95 -2.97 13.99
CA GLU A 237 -6.27 -2.50 13.59
C GLU A 237 -6.61 -2.97 12.17
N PHE A 238 -5.59 -3.09 11.32
CA PHE A 238 -5.77 -3.36 9.91
C PHE A 238 -6.45 -4.69 9.63
N GLY A 239 -6.04 -5.77 10.31
CA GLY A 239 -6.73 -7.06 10.20
C GLY A 239 -8.20 -6.99 10.60
N GLY A 240 -8.53 -6.17 11.61
CA GLY A 240 -9.90 -5.96 12.08
C GLY A 240 -10.73 -5.25 11.02
N LYS A 241 -10.18 -4.23 10.37
CA LYS A 241 -10.84 -3.52 9.26
C LYS A 241 -11.07 -4.39 8.03
N LEU A 242 -10.14 -5.32 7.73
CA LEU A 242 -10.35 -6.31 6.67
C LEU A 242 -11.51 -7.25 7.00
N PHE A 243 -11.60 -7.73 8.24
CA PHE A 243 -12.75 -8.52 8.70
C PHE A 243 -14.05 -7.72 8.67
N GLU A 244 -14.07 -6.48 9.18
CA GLU A 244 -15.25 -5.59 9.10
C GLU A 244 -15.75 -5.44 7.67
N ALA A 245 -14.85 -5.36 6.68
CA ALA A 245 -15.23 -5.23 5.28
C ALA A 245 -15.93 -6.48 4.75
N VAL A 246 -15.35 -7.68 4.97
CA VAL A 246 -15.93 -8.94 4.46
C VAL A 246 -17.12 -9.43 5.30
N ASP A 247 -17.17 -9.13 6.60
CA ASP A 247 -18.29 -9.48 7.47
C ASP A 247 -19.54 -8.63 7.14
N ARG A 248 -19.35 -7.39 6.65
CA ARG A 248 -20.45 -6.50 6.25
C ARG A 248 -21.07 -6.90 4.90
N ASP A 249 -20.25 -7.16 3.89
CA ASP A 249 -20.71 -7.30 2.50
C ASP A 249 -20.52 -8.70 1.92
N GLY A 250 -19.94 -9.63 2.69
CA GLY A 250 -19.49 -10.92 2.21
C GLY A 250 -18.07 -10.88 1.63
N TRP A 251 -17.52 -12.07 1.42
CA TRP A 251 -16.23 -12.23 0.75
C TRP A 251 -16.38 -11.92 -0.76
N PRO A 252 -15.58 -10.99 -1.32
CA PRO A 252 -15.61 -10.66 -2.75
C PRO A 252 -14.86 -11.72 -3.56
N ASP A 253 -14.96 -11.67 -4.89
CA ASP A 253 -14.09 -12.46 -5.76
C ASP A 253 -12.64 -11.98 -5.64
N ILE A 254 -12.43 -10.66 -5.68
CA ILE A 254 -11.10 -10.06 -5.64
C ILE A 254 -11.02 -8.97 -4.57
N ILE A 255 -9.98 -9.01 -3.75
CA ILE A 255 -9.56 -7.91 -2.89
C ILE A 255 -8.37 -7.22 -3.55
N SER A 256 -8.52 -5.97 -3.95
CA SER A 256 -7.44 -5.12 -4.44
C SER A 256 -6.91 -4.27 -3.29
N LEU A 257 -5.66 -4.52 -2.87
CA LEU A 257 -5.04 -3.84 -1.74
C LEU A 257 -3.76 -3.12 -2.15
N SER A 258 -3.79 -1.79 -2.09
CA SER A 258 -2.70 -0.91 -2.52
C SER A 258 -1.88 -0.33 -1.37
N ALA A 259 -1.83 -1.04 -0.24
CA ALA A 259 -1.11 -0.66 0.97
C ALA A 259 -0.28 -1.81 1.53
N GLY A 260 0.78 -1.49 2.24
CA GLY A 260 1.60 -2.50 2.91
C GLY A 260 2.71 -1.93 3.78
N THR A 261 3.58 -2.80 4.25
CA THR A 261 4.77 -2.44 5.00
C THR A 261 5.85 -3.50 4.89
N SER A 262 7.12 -3.10 5.03
CA SER A 262 8.18 -4.06 5.33
C SER A 262 8.19 -4.30 6.86
N ASN A 263 8.73 -5.43 7.30
CA ASN A 263 8.80 -5.73 8.74
C ASN A 263 10.14 -6.32 9.17
N GLY A 264 11.15 -6.27 8.28
CA GLY A 264 12.46 -6.90 8.48
C GLY A 264 12.41 -8.43 8.65
N ARG A 265 11.33 -9.09 8.22
CA ARG A 265 11.09 -10.52 8.39
C ARG A 265 10.50 -11.17 7.13
N THR A 266 10.49 -12.51 7.14
CA THR A 266 9.99 -13.35 6.04
C THR A 266 8.71 -14.10 6.38
N ASP A 267 8.08 -13.85 7.54
CA ASP A 267 6.97 -14.64 8.09
C ASP A 267 5.65 -13.88 8.23
N GLY A 268 5.46 -12.76 7.52
CA GLY A 268 4.20 -12.03 7.50
C GLY A 268 3.95 -11.06 8.65
N LEU A 269 2.74 -10.50 8.65
CA LEU A 269 2.22 -9.59 9.68
C LEU A 269 1.37 -10.38 10.67
N LEU A 270 1.71 -10.30 11.96
CA LEU A 270 1.02 -11.04 13.01
C LEU A 270 -0.43 -10.56 13.15
N GLY A 271 -0.68 -9.25 13.01
CA GLY A 271 -2.03 -8.70 13.05
C GLY A 271 -2.93 -9.11 11.88
N LEU A 272 -2.35 -9.69 10.81
CA LEU A 272 -3.09 -10.22 9.66
C LEU A 272 -3.18 -11.74 9.65
N ASP A 273 -2.52 -12.45 10.58
CA ASP A 273 -2.38 -13.91 10.55
C ASP A 273 -3.73 -14.64 10.51
N ALA A 274 -4.70 -14.17 11.32
CA ALA A 274 -6.07 -14.71 11.34
C ALA A 274 -6.82 -14.44 10.02
N PHE A 275 -6.78 -13.19 9.52
CA PHE A 275 -7.45 -12.83 8.27
C PHE A 275 -6.88 -13.61 7.08
N MET A 276 -5.56 -13.71 6.99
CA MET A 276 -4.90 -14.46 5.93
C MET A 276 -5.21 -15.96 6.04
N SER A 277 -5.26 -16.50 7.26
CA SER A 277 -5.65 -17.89 7.46
C SER A 277 -7.09 -18.16 6.99
N GLU A 278 -8.04 -17.28 7.30
CA GLU A 278 -9.41 -17.39 6.81
C GLU A 278 -9.51 -17.19 5.30
N LEU A 279 -8.76 -16.22 4.72
CA LEU A 279 -8.70 -16.00 3.28
C LEU A 279 -8.38 -17.30 2.52
N ARG A 280 -7.48 -18.16 3.03
CA ARG A 280 -7.15 -19.43 2.34
C ARG A 280 -8.37 -20.33 2.13
N ASP A 281 -9.31 -20.32 3.07
CA ASP A 281 -10.51 -21.14 3.06
C ASP A 281 -11.63 -20.52 2.21
N GLN A 282 -11.45 -19.30 1.73
CA GLN A 282 -12.41 -18.56 0.91
C GLN A 282 -12.07 -18.62 -0.57
N ASN A 283 -13.07 -18.48 -1.43
CA ASN A 283 -12.88 -18.38 -2.88
C ASN A 283 -12.57 -16.94 -3.32
N THR A 284 -11.63 -16.30 -2.63
CA THR A 284 -11.23 -14.90 -2.85
C THR A 284 -9.75 -14.83 -3.22
N LEU A 285 -9.42 -13.96 -4.16
CA LEU A 285 -8.05 -13.62 -4.52
C LEU A 285 -7.65 -12.27 -3.91
N LEU A 286 -6.55 -12.24 -3.15
CA LEU A 286 -5.92 -10.99 -2.72
C LEU A 286 -4.89 -10.54 -3.76
N VAL A 287 -5.10 -9.39 -4.38
CA VAL A 287 -4.15 -8.75 -5.29
C VAL A 287 -3.51 -7.57 -4.55
N ALA A 288 -2.21 -7.62 -4.31
CA ALA A 288 -1.53 -6.70 -3.39
C ALA A 288 -0.28 -6.04 -3.99
N ALA A 289 -0.12 -4.75 -3.73
CA ALA A 289 0.99 -3.93 -4.22
C ALA A 289 2.34 -4.35 -3.63
N ALA A 290 3.39 -4.40 -4.47
CA ALA A 290 4.74 -4.73 -4.03
C ALA A 290 5.46 -3.59 -3.26
N GLY A 291 4.99 -2.35 -3.35
CA GLY A 291 5.63 -1.20 -2.70
C GLY A 291 6.67 -0.48 -3.56
N ASN A 292 7.04 0.74 -3.12
CA ASN A 292 7.67 1.78 -3.96
C ASN A 292 9.09 2.18 -3.47
N ASN A 293 9.86 1.21 -2.95
CA ASN A 293 11.16 1.43 -2.31
C ASN A 293 12.35 0.99 -3.18
N ALA A 294 12.09 0.51 -4.40
CA ALA A 294 13.06 -0.15 -5.27
C ALA A 294 13.89 -1.23 -4.55
N SER A 295 13.26 -1.93 -3.61
CA SER A 295 13.88 -2.90 -2.71
C SER A 295 13.51 -4.34 -3.09
N ALA A 296 14.40 -5.27 -2.74
CA ALA A 296 14.13 -6.70 -2.77
C ALA A 296 13.48 -7.22 -1.47
N THR A 297 13.42 -6.39 -0.42
CA THR A 297 12.83 -6.74 0.88
C THR A 297 11.34 -7.12 0.70
N PRO A 298 10.88 -8.23 1.31
CA PRO A 298 9.46 -8.58 1.35
C PRO A 298 8.57 -7.43 1.83
N PHE A 299 7.49 -7.18 1.10
CA PHE A 299 6.50 -6.17 1.42
C PHE A 299 5.15 -6.83 1.69
N TRP A 300 4.59 -6.62 2.86
CA TRP A 300 3.41 -7.34 3.34
C TRP A 300 2.14 -6.49 3.20
N PRO A 301 1.01 -7.07 2.73
CA PRO A 301 0.78 -8.51 2.57
C PRO A 301 1.14 -9.11 1.20
N ALA A 302 1.66 -8.35 0.23
CA ALA A 302 1.98 -8.91 -1.10
C ALA A 302 2.93 -10.12 -1.03
N ALA A 303 3.94 -10.11 -0.16
CA ALA A 303 4.89 -11.21 0.00
C ALA A 303 4.27 -12.52 0.53
N TYR A 304 3.01 -12.54 0.99
CA TYR A 304 2.30 -13.78 1.27
C TYR A 304 2.22 -14.69 0.02
N ALA A 305 2.30 -14.14 -1.20
CA ALA A 305 2.28 -14.90 -2.46
C ALA A 305 3.37 -15.98 -2.60
N THR A 306 4.39 -15.99 -1.73
CA THR A 306 5.44 -17.03 -1.67
C THR A 306 5.39 -17.91 -0.43
N LEU A 307 4.48 -17.63 0.51
CA LEU A 307 4.35 -18.45 1.70
C LEU A 307 3.52 -19.71 1.39
N PRO A 308 3.86 -20.85 2.01
CA PRO A 308 3.09 -22.08 1.86
C PRO A 308 1.60 -21.88 2.17
N GLY A 309 0.75 -22.33 1.24
CA GLY A 309 -0.71 -22.25 1.34
C GLY A 309 -1.32 -20.94 0.82
N TYR A 310 -0.50 -20.00 0.35
CA TYR A 310 -0.94 -18.69 -0.14
C TYR A 310 -0.60 -18.44 -1.61
N GLU A 311 0.10 -19.37 -2.27
CA GLU A 311 0.62 -19.23 -3.63
C GLU A 311 -0.46 -18.96 -4.67
N ASP A 312 -1.68 -19.46 -4.40
CA ASP A 312 -2.88 -19.29 -5.21
C ASP A 312 -3.87 -18.27 -4.63
N ALA A 313 -3.73 -17.90 -3.37
CA ALA A 313 -4.62 -16.95 -2.70
C ALA A 313 -4.13 -15.50 -2.82
N VAL A 314 -2.83 -15.28 -3.10
CA VAL A 314 -2.23 -13.94 -3.17
C VAL A 314 -1.47 -13.73 -4.48
N LEU A 315 -1.75 -12.61 -5.14
CA LEU A 315 -1.04 -12.11 -6.31
C LEU A 315 -0.31 -10.82 -5.93
N SER A 316 1.02 -10.88 -5.84
CA SER A 316 1.87 -9.71 -5.62
C SER A 316 2.19 -9.00 -6.94
N VAL A 317 2.03 -7.67 -6.96
CA VAL A 317 2.08 -6.86 -8.19
C VAL A 317 3.13 -5.76 -8.09
N GLY A 318 4.13 -5.82 -8.97
CA GLY A 318 5.10 -4.75 -9.20
C GLY A 318 4.64 -3.78 -10.31
N ALA A 319 5.34 -2.65 -10.43
CA ALA A 319 5.05 -1.61 -11.40
C ALA A 319 6.05 -1.61 -12.55
N LEU A 320 5.53 -1.53 -13.78
CA LEU A 320 6.30 -1.31 -14.99
C LEU A 320 6.44 0.18 -15.28
N ARG A 321 7.56 0.51 -15.93
CA ARG A 321 7.86 1.81 -16.52
C ARG A 321 6.81 2.18 -17.58
N GLY A 322 6.74 3.46 -17.94
CA GLY A 322 5.77 3.98 -18.91
C GLY A 322 5.77 3.29 -20.28
N ASP A 323 6.89 2.74 -20.75
CA ASP A 323 6.96 1.97 -22.00
C ASP A 323 6.56 0.49 -21.82
N GLY A 324 6.44 0.03 -20.57
CA GLY A 324 6.09 -1.33 -20.22
C GLY A 324 7.23 -2.33 -20.39
N GLU A 325 8.40 -1.93 -20.88
CA GLU A 325 9.51 -2.86 -21.17
C GLU A 325 10.30 -3.23 -19.92
N PHE A 326 10.42 -2.28 -18.98
CA PHE A 326 11.23 -2.43 -17.76
C PHE A 326 10.40 -2.15 -16.51
N GLY A 327 10.90 -2.60 -15.35
CA GLY A 327 10.36 -2.17 -14.06
C GLY A 327 10.50 -0.67 -13.84
N ALA A 328 9.48 -0.04 -13.25
CA ALA A 328 9.53 1.37 -12.84
C ALA A 328 10.65 1.57 -11.80
N CYS A 329 11.28 2.75 -11.78
CA CYS A 329 12.46 2.97 -10.93
C CYS A 329 12.20 2.75 -9.44
N PHE A 330 10.96 2.96 -8.99
CA PHE A 330 10.52 2.79 -7.60
C PHE A 330 10.02 1.38 -7.27
N SER A 331 9.72 0.53 -8.24
CA SER A 331 9.06 -0.75 -7.96
C SER A 331 9.95 -1.65 -7.12
N ASN A 332 9.40 -2.18 -6.02
CA ASN A 332 10.00 -3.32 -5.35
C ASN A 332 10.05 -4.54 -6.31
N HIS A 333 10.95 -5.47 -6.00
CA HIS A 333 11.29 -6.57 -6.88
C HIS A 333 11.76 -7.82 -6.13
N GLY A 334 12.00 -8.89 -6.87
CA GLY A 334 12.47 -10.16 -6.34
C GLY A 334 11.49 -11.30 -6.59
N PRO A 335 11.86 -12.54 -6.21
CA PRO A 335 11.09 -13.74 -6.53
C PRO A 335 9.71 -13.80 -5.88
N TRP A 336 9.47 -12.95 -4.88
CA TRP A 336 8.17 -12.83 -4.22
C TRP A 336 7.19 -11.93 -4.96
N VAL A 337 7.64 -11.11 -5.92
CA VAL A 337 6.76 -10.35 -6.82
C VAL A 337 6.40 -11.25 -8.00
N ARG A 338 5.12 -11.64 -8.09
CA ARG A 338 4.67 -12.66 -9.05
C ARG A 338 4.44 -12.11 -10.45
N VAL A 339 3.94 -10.88 -10.55
CA VAL A 339 3.63 -10.21 -11.82
C VAL A 339 3.96 -8.73 -11.75
N TYR A 340 4.08 -8.13 -12.92
CA TYR A 340 4.20 -6.68 -13.06
C TYR A 340 3.12 -6.16 -14.02
N ALA A 341 2.58 -4.97 -13.73
CA ALA A 341 1.64 -4.28 -14.60
C ALA A 341 2.07 -2.82 -14.79
N PRO A 342 1.60 -2.10 -15.83
CA PRO A 342 1.88 -0.68 -15.99
C PRO A 342 1.62 0.09 -14.70
N GLY A 343 2.58 0.94 -14.29
CA GLY A 343 2.44 1.69 -13.04
C GLY A 343 3.09 3.06 -13.08
N GLU A 344 3.51 3.56 -14.24
CA GLU A 344 3.96 4.95 -14.39
C GLU A 344 2.98 5.74 -15.23
N ARG A 345 2.61 6.94 -14.76
CA ARG A 345 1.83 7.94 -15.51
C ARG A 345 0.54 7.37 -16.09
N LEU A 346 -0.18 6.59 -15.28
CA LEU A 346 -1.52 6.15 -15.63
C LEU A 346 -2.47 7.34 -15.50
N THR A 347 -3.44 7.46 -16.39
CA THR A 347 -4.42 8.55 -16.38
C THR A 347 -5.78 7.99 -15.97
N SER A 348 -6.34 8.45 -14.86
CA SER A 348 -7.66 8.04 -14.35
C SER A 348 -8.35 9.20 -13.61
N ALA A 349 -9.62 9.00 -13.26
CA ALA A 349 -10.43 9.99 -12.55
C ALA A 349 -9.90 10.22 -11.14
N LEU A 350 -9.52 11.46 -10.86
CA LEU A 350 -9.50 11.99 -9.50
C LEU A 350 -10.94 12.36 -9.09
N THR A 351 -11.75 12.80 -10.06
CA THR A 351 -13.22 12.95 -10.19
C THR A 351 -13.72 14.38 -10.48
N GLY A 352 -14.95 14.49 -11.01
CA GLY A 352 -15.52 15.59 -11.82
C GLY A 352 -15.94 16.89 -11.11
N PHE A 353 -14.98 17.57 -10.49
CA PHE A 353 -15.12 18.90 -9.89
C PHE A 353 -15.91 19.92 -10.74
N GLU A 354 -16.88 20.62 -10.14
CA GLU A 354 -17.65 21.69 -10.81
C GLU A 354 -16.78 22.90 -11.23
N ALA A 355 -15.69 23.13 -10.50
CA ALA A 355 -14.69 24.14 -10.79
C ALA A 355 -13.29 23.59 -10.47
N PRO A 356 -12.21 24.09 -11.13
CA PRO A 356 -10.87 23.59 -10.87
C PRO A 356 -10.47 23.72 -9.39
N VAL A 357 -9.94 22.65 -8.80
CA VAL A 357 -9.55 22.62 -7.38
C VAL A 357 -8.03 22.66 -7.23
N PRO A 358 -7.48 23.56 -6.39
CA PRO A 358 -6.04 23.68 -6.24
C PRO A 358 -5.43 22.50 -5.46
N TYR A 359 -4.22 22.13 -5.84
CA TYR A 359 -3.35 21.23 -5.10
C TYR A 359 -1.96 21.85 -5.01
N VAL A 360 -1.35 21.79 -3.82
CA VAL A 360 0.01 22.27 -3.59
C VAL A 360 0.90 21.06 -3.41
N TYR A 361 1.96 20.96 -4.22
CA TYR A 361 2.89 19.84 -4.11
C TYR A 361 3.54 19.83 -2.71
N GLN A 362 3.66 18.64 -2.13
CA GLN A 362 4.25 18.46 -0.81
C GLN A 362 5.76 18.19 -0.91
N HIS A 363 6.21 17.63 -2.03
CA HIS A 363 7.55 17.09 -2.21
C HIS A 363 8.22 17.66 -3.46
N SER A 364 9.46 18.14 -3.35
CA SER A 364 10.21 18.61 -4.53
C SER A 364 10.74 17.45 -5.37
N THR A 365 10.68 17.52 -6.69
CA THR A 365 11.41 16.56 -7.56
C THR A 365 12.92 16.66 -7.38
N TYR A 366 13.64 15.61 -7.78
CA TYR A 366 15.09 15.53 -7.73
C TYR A 366 15.70 15.89 -9.09
N ASP A 367 16.96 16.37 -9.07
CA ASP A 367 17.74 16.53 -10.31
C ASP A 367 18.17 15.21 -10.94
N ALA A 368 18.30 14.15 -10.14
CA ALA A 368 18.63 12.80 -10.59
C ALA A 368 17.70 11.76 -9.97
N CYS A 369 17.56 10.59 -10.61
CA CYS A 369 16.76 9.50 -10.08
C CYS A 369 17.29 9.02 -8.73
N ARG A 370 16.45 9.04 -7.69
CA ARG A 370 16.78 8.56 -6.33
C ARG A 370 17.17 7.08 -6.24
N PHE A 371 16.97 6.32 -7.32
CA PHE A 371 17.27 4.91 -7.43
C PHE A 371 18.36 4.58 -8.46
N GLY A 372 19.04 5.59 -9.00
CA GLY A 372 20.17 5.43 -9.91
C GLY A 372 19.80 5.04 -11.35
N PHE A 373 18.55 5.26 -11.79
CA PHE A 373 18.16 5.03 -13.18
C PHE A 373 18.45 6.25 -14.07
N THR A 374 18.73 6.02 -15.35
CA THR A 374 19.18 7.02 -16.33
C THR A 374 18.10 7.46 -17.32
N TYR A 375 16.82 7.40 -16.92
CA TYR A 375 15.70 7.95 -17.69
C TYR A 375 14.99 9.05 -16.90
N ALA A 376 14.20 9.87 -17.59
CA ALA A 376 13.35 10.90 -17.02
C ALA A 376 12.17 10.26 -16.26
N CYS A 377 12.46 9.65 -15.12
CA CYS A 377 11.50 8.96 -14.27
C CYS A 377 10.66 9.92 -13.44
N THR A 378 9.70 9.36 -12.71
CA THR A 378 8.79 10.09 -11.83
C THR A 378 9.49 10.88 -10.73
N CYS A 379 10.73 10.52 -10.37
CA CYS A 379 11.53 11.29 -9.42
C CYS A 379 11.98 12.66 -9.97
N GLN A 380 12.02 12.83 -11.29
CA GLN A 380 12.60 13.99 -11.97
C GLN A 380 11.57 14.76 -12.82
N SER A 381 10.43 14.16 -13.14
CA SER A 381 9.50 14.71 -14.13
C SER A 381 8.04 14.30 -13.86
N PRO A 382 7.09 15.27 -13.87
CA PRO A 382 7.30 16.71 -14.12
C PRO A 382 8.02 17.39 -12.97
N ARG A 383 8.94 18.32 -13.27
CA ARG A 383 9.68 19.07 -12.24
C ARG A 383 8.71 19.94 -11.44
N HIS A 384 8.81 19.87 -10.12
CA HIS A 384 8.06 20.73 -9.21
C HIS A 384 8.77 20.89 -7.87
N THR A 385 8.41 21.95 -7.16
CA THR A 385 8.88 22.30 -5.82
C THR A 385 7.76 22.08 -4.80
N GLY A 386 8.06 21.40 -3.69
CA GLY A 386 7.07 20.99 -2.70
C GLY A 386 7.30 21.52 -1.29
N VAL A 387 6.20 21.77 -0.56
CA VAL A 387 6.18 22.43 0.76
C VAL A 387 7.11 21.77 1.79
N LEU A 388 7.06 20.44 1.93
CA LEU A 388 7.79 19.69 2.97
C LEU A 388 9.29 19.63 2.68
N SER A 389 9.66 19.56 1.40
CA SER A 389 11.07 19.55 0.98
C SER A 389 11.71 20.91 1.18
N GLU A 390 11.06 22.01 0.78
CA GLU A 390 11.59 23.37 0.96
C GLU A 390 11.68 23.77 2.44
N ALA A 391 10.68 23.42 3.26
CA ALA A 391 10.68 23.74 4.69
C ALA A 391 11.88 23.14 5.43
N ARG A 392 12.45 22.04 4.91
CA ARG A 392 13.63 21.39 5.48
C ARG A 392 14.94 21.91 4.90
N GLU A 393 14.97 22.27 3.62
CA GLU A 393 16.17 22.80 2.96
C GLU A 393 16.38 24.30 3.20
N ALA A 394 15.39 24.99 3.80
CA ALA A 394 15.38 26.43 4.04
C ALA A 394 15.61 27.26 2.76
N THR A 395 15.29 26.68 1.62
CA THR A 395 15.29 27.30 0.31
C THR A 395 14.09 28.25 0.23
N ALA A 396 14.30 29.48 -0.26
CA ALA A 396 13.23 30.48 -0.40
C ALA A 396 12.29 30.20 -1.60
N GLY A 397 12.22 28.94 -2.05
CA GLY A 397 11.39 28.52 -3.17
C GLY A 397 9.91 28.61 -2.82
N LYS A 398 9.10 29.15 -3.74
CA LYS A 398 7.65 29.09 -3.61
C LYS A 398 7.19 27.69 -4.02
N PRO A 399 6.44 26.96 -3.18
CA PRO A 399 5.87 25.68 -3.56
C PRO A 399 4.99 25.81 -4.79
N ASP A 400 5.11 24.84 -5.70
CA ASP A 400 4.32 24.80 -6.92
C ASP A 400 2.88 24.39 -6.59
N GLN A 401 1.95 25.04 -7.28
CA GLN A 401 0.52 24.80 -7.17
C GLN A 401 -0.03 24.47 -8.55
N VAL A 402 -0.88 23.46 -8.61
CA VAL A 402 -1.60 23.01 -9.82
C VAL A 402 -3.11 23.00 -9.58
N MET A 403 -3.88 22.92 -10.67
CA MET A 403 -5.34 22.87 -10.61
C MET A 403 -5.82 21.54 -11.20
N PHE A 404 -6.68 20.83 -10.49
CA PHE A 404 -7.33 19.61 -10.95
C PHE A 404 -8.73 19.90 -11.48
N GLU A 405 -9.06 19.33 -12.63
CA GLU A 405 -10.35 19.52 -13.32
C GLU A 405 -11.12 18.21 -13.52
N GLY A 406 -10.59 17.08 -13.03
CA GLY A 406 -11.26 15.79 -13.16
C GLY A 406 -10.30 14.60 -13.22
N PHE A 407 -9.31 14.68 -14.11
CA PHE A 407 -8.33 13.61 -14.30
C PHE A 407 -6.99 13.93 -13.65
N ALA A 408 -6.31 12.88 -13.24
CA ALA A 408 -4.93 12.93 -12.79
C ALA A 408 -4.08 11.90 -13.55
N GLN A 409 -2.79 12.16 -13.61
CA GLN A 409 -1.76 11.19 -13.87
C GLN A 409 -1.10 10.81 -12.55
N TRP A 410 -0.92 9.50 -12.32
CA TRP A 410 -0.29 9.01 -11.09
C TRP A 410 0.51 7.73 -11.35
N SER A 411 1.58 7.54 -10.57
CA SER A 411 2.51 6.42 -10.71
C SER A 411 2.67 5.66 -9.39
N GLY A 412 2.80 4.34 -9.41
CA GLY A 412 2.94 3.55 -8.19
C GLY A 412 2.57 2.09 -8.40
N THR A 413 3.12 1.21 -7.56
CA THR A 413 2.61 -0.17 -7.45
C THR A 413 1.15 -0.22 -7.02
N SER A 414 0.69 0.82 -6.30
CA SER A 414 -0.72 1.07 -5.96
C SER A 414 -1.65 1.18 -7.17
N PHE A 415 -1.14 1.58 -8.34
CA PHE A 415 -1.92 1.69 -9.57
C PHE A 415 -1.68 0.52 -10.54
N ALA A 416 -0.52 -0.14 -10.46
CA ALA A 416 -0.31 -1.42 -11.15
C ALA A 416 -1.22 -2.53 -10.59
N THR A 417 -1.47 -2.52 -9.27
CA THR A 417 -2.29 -3.50 -8.55
C THR A 417 -3.73 -3.60 -9.08
N PRO A 418 -4.51 -2.50 -9.18
CA PRO A 418 -5.86 -2.57 -9.75
C PRO A 418 -5.88 -2.96 -11.22
N LEU A 419 -4.83 -2.67 -12.00
CA LEU A 419 -4.76 -3.19 -13.37
C LEU A 419 -4.66 -4.71 -13.38
N ALA A 420 -3.84 -5.31 -12.53
CA ALA A 420 -3.73 -6.76 -12.40
C ALA A 420 -5.04 -7.38 -11.87
N ALA A 421 -5.70 -6.75 -10.90
CA ALA A 421 -7.03 -7.17 -10.43
C ALA A 421 -8.07 -7.12 -11.56
N GLY A 422 -8.10 -6.02 -12.32
CA GLY A 422 -8.95 -5.87 -13.50
C GLY A 422 -8.66 -6.92 -14.58
N HIS A 423 -7.40 -7.29 -14.81
CA HIS A 423 -7.06 -8.38 -15.74
C HIS A 423 -7.66 -9.72 -15.31
N VAL A 424 -7.58 -10.05 -14.03
CA VAL A 424 -8.20 -11.28 -13.51
C VAL A 424 -9.72 -11.21 -13.66
N ALA A 425 -10.36 -10.10 -13.28
CA ALA A 425 -11.81 -9.92 -13.42
C ALA A 425 -12.28 -9.97 -14.89
N ALA A 426 -11.53 -9.36 -15.81
CA ALA A 426 -11.81 -9.42 -17.24
C ALA A 426 -11.66 -10.85 -17.77
N HIS A 427 -10.66 -11.60 -17.28
CA HIS A 427 -10.48 -13.01 -17.62
C HIS A 427 -11.64 -13.87 -17.11
N MET A 428 -12.07 -13.66 -15.86
CA MET A 428 -13.25 -14.31 -15.27
C MET A 428 -14.49 -14.10 -16.15
N THR A 429 -14.78 -12.85 -16.52
CA THR A 429 -15.91 -12.49 -17.37
C THR A 429 -15.80 -13.14 -18.76
N ALA A 430 -14.65 -13.02 -19.41
CA ALA A 430 -14.45 -13.51 -20.78
C ALA A 430 -14.54 -15.04 -20.89
N HIS A 431 -14.15 -15.77 -19.85
CA HIS A 431 -14.10 -17.24 -19.84
C HIS A 431 -15.20 -17.89 -19.01
N LYS A 432 -16.09 -17.09 -18.39
CA LYS A 432 -17.11 -17.56 -17.43
C LYS A 432 -16.50 -18.39 -16.30
N GLU A 433 -15.32 -17.98 -15.85
CA GLU A 433 -14.61 -18.60 -14.73
C GLU A 433 -15.04 -17.91 -13.44
N SER A 434 -15.68 -18.65 -12.54
CA SER A 434 -16.20 -18.15 -11.27
C SER A 434 -15.18 -18.24 -10.13
N ASP A 435 -14.11 -19.03 -10.26
CA ASP A 435 -13.02 -19.07 -9.28
C ASP A 435 -11.95 -18.03 -9.66
N PRO A 436 -11.77 -16.94 -8.89
CA PRO A 436 -10.78 -15.91 -9.18
C PRO A 436 -9.34 -16.43 -9.11
N ARG A 437 -9.07 -17.48 -8.30
CA ARG A 437 -7.75 -18.12 -8.22
C ARG A 437 -7.49 -18.98 -9.45
N ALA A 438 -8.50 -19.69 -9.94
CA ALA A 438 -8.43 -20.40 -11.22
C ALA A 438 -8.24 -19.45 -12.39
N ALA A 439 -9.03 -18.37 -12.46
CA ALA A 439 -8.89 -17.33 -13.48
C ALA A 439 -7.49 -16.73 -13.50
N ARG A 440 -6.93 -16.41 -12.33
CA ARG A 440 -5.55 -15.95 -12.20
C ARG A 440 -4.54 -16.98 -12.71
N ARG A 441 -4.65 -18.26 -12.35
CA ARG A 441 -3.74 -19.31 -12.87
C ARG A 441 -3.82 -19.41 -14.40
N GLN A 442 -5.04 -19.51 -14.96
CA GLN A 442 -5.29 -19.58 -16.39
C GLN A 442 -4.71 -18.37 -17.13
N LEU A 443 -4.95 -17.16 -16.62
CA LEU A 443 -4.41 -15.92 -17.17
C LEU A 443 -2.87 -15.96 -17.23
N LEU A 444 -2.22 -16.41 -16.15
CA LEU A 444 -0.75 -16.48 -16.10
C LEU A 444 -0.17 -17.58 -16.99
N GLU A 445 -0.88 -18.71 -17.16
CA GLU A 445 -0.48 -19.80 -18.05
C GLU A 445 -0.49 -19.37 -19.52
N ILE A 446 -1.50 -18.58 -19.94
CA ILE A 446 -1.61 -18.09 -21.32
C ILE A 446 -0.84 -16.79 -21.57
N ASN A 447 -0.39 -16.11 -20.52
CA ASN A 447 0.32 -14.85 -20.65
C ASN A 447 1.73 -15.07 -21.25
N THR A 448 1.93 -14.58 -22.46
CA THR A 448 3.25 -14.56 -23.13
C THR A 448 4.01 -13.25 -22.92
N GLY A 449 3.42 -12.27 -22.21
CA GLY A 449 4.02 -10.97 -21.97
C GLY A 449 5.07 -11.01 -20.85
N PHE A 450 6.26 -10.48 -21.13
CA PHE A 450 7.34 -10.33 -20.14
C PHE A 450 7.91 -8.92 -20.13
N ALA A 451 8.56 -8.55 -19.03
CA ALA A 451 9.33 -7.32 -18.87
C ALA A 451 10.66 -7.62 -18.17
N GLU A 452 11.64 -6.73 -18.31
CA GLU A 452 12.91 -6.81 -17.59
C GLU A 452 12.86 -5.99 -16.29
N VAL A 453 13.03 -6.65 -15.14
CA VAL A 453 13.10 -5.98 -13.85
C VAL A 453 14.37 -6.40 -13.15
N ARG A 454 15.33 -5.46 -13.04
CA ARG A 454 16.64 -5.70 -12.40
C ARG A 454 17.36 -6.93 -12.98
N GLY A 455 17.29 -7.11 -14.30
CA GLY A 455 17.88 -8.24 -15.02
C GLY A 455 17.06 -9.54 -15.00
N ALA A 456 15.96 -9.61 -14.24
CA ALA A 456 15.04 -10.74 -14.28
C ALA A 456 13.97 -10.54 -15.35
N HIS A 457 13.63 -11.61 -16.08
CA HIS A 457 12.48 -11.65 -16.97
C HIS A 457 11.25 -12.08 -16.17
N VAL A 458 10.27 -11.18 -16.04
CA VAL A 458 9.11 -11.37 -15.17
C VAL A 458 7.81 -11.27 -15.98
N PRO A 459 6.74 -11.99 -15.59
CA PRO A 459 5.43 -11.88 -16.25
C PRO A 459 4.90 -10.45 -16.19
N ALA A 460 4.43 -9.95 -17.33
CA ALA A 460 3.94 -8.59 -17.49
C ALA A 460 2.49 -8.57 -18.00
N LEU A 461 1.56 -8.10 -17.17
CA LEU A 461 0.14 -7.95 -17.46
C LEU A 461 -0.15 -6.53 -17.96
N ARG A 462 -0.32 -6.37 -19.27
CA ARG A 462 -0.57 -5.06 -19.91
C ARG A 462 -1.99 -5.03 -20.47
N PRO A 463 -2.89 -4.15 -19.98
CA PRO A 463 -4.24 -4.06 -20.53
C PRO A 463 -4.20 -3.75 -22.03
N ALA A 464 -5.08 -4.35 -22.82
CA ALA A 464 -5.12 -4.10 -24.27
C ALA A 464 -5.40 -2.62 -24.60
N THR A 465 -6.13 -1.93 -23.72
CA THR A 465 -6.46 -0.51 -23.82
C THR A 465 -5.42 0.42 -23.20
N TRP A 466 -4.36 -0.14 -22.59
CA TRP A 466 -3.24 0.65 -22.09
C TRP A 466 -2.29 1.00 -23.23
N ARG A 467 -1.89 2.27 -23.28
CA ARG A 467 -0.99 2.83 -24.28
C ARG A 467 0.36 3.13 -23.62
N PRO A 468 1.47 2.56 -24.13
CA PRO A 468 2.80 2.88 -23.66
C PRO A 468 3.12 4.38 -23.82
N VAL A 469 3.78 4.95 -22.82
CA VAL A 469 4.30 6.32 -22.82
C VAL A 469 5.80 6.30 -23.14
N PRO A 470 6.28 7.10 -24.13
CA PRO A 470 7.68 7.14 -24.50
C PRO A 470 8.61 7.49 -23.33
N VAL A 471 9.73 6.77 -23.23
CA VAL A 471 10.74 6.99 -22.21
C VAL A 471 11.86 7.87 -22.76
N VAL A 472 12.10 9.01 -22.11
CA VAL A 472 13.21 9.91 -22.43
C VAL A 472 14.44 9.47 -21.65
N ARG A 473 15.49 9.02 -22.35
CA ARG A 473 16.80 8.77 -21.73
C ARG A 473 17.48 10.10 -21.45
N LEU A 474 18.05 10.23 -20.25
CA LEU A 474 18.85 11.39 -19.89
C LEU A 474 20.31 11.06 -20.24
N GLY A 475 20.95 11.92 -21.03
CA GLY A 475 22.38 11.79 -21.32
C GLY A 475 23.23 11.92 -20.05
N PRO A 476 24.49 11.45 -20.04
CA PRO A 476 25.41 11.80 -18.96
C PRO A 476 25.50 13.33 -18.86
N GLU A 477 25.46 13.87 -17.64
CA GLU A 477 25.71 15.30 -17.41
C GLU A 477 27.04 15.69 -18.08
N ALA A 478 27.00 16.75 -18.88
CA ALA A 478 28.13 17.22 -19.69
C ALA A 478 29.21 17.91 -18.85
#